data_AF-A0A1R1JTJ2-F1
#
_entry.id   AF-A0A1R1JTJ2-F1
#
_cell.length_a   1.000
_cell.length_b   1.000
_cell.length_c   1.000
_cell.angle_alpha   90.00
_cell.angle_beta   90.00
_cell.angle_gamma   90.00
#
_symmetry.space_group_name_H-M   'P 1'
#
loop_
_entity.id
_entity.type
_entity.pdbx_description
1 polymer ?
#
loop_
_entity_poly.entity_id
_entity_poly.type
_entity_poly.pdbx_seq_one_letter_code
_entity_poly.pdbx_strand_id
1 'polypeptide(L)'
;MKHAAEVMDLLQSHPPRAHRMAHLVQAAAAGRTLTRRERNAMRQAILRLLETLREGGYVRVTQHARNSVVYHWADVTPQIAAPASAKE
;
A
#
# COMPACT_ATOMS: atom_id res chain seq x y z
N MET A 1 -5.05 9.85 9.01
CA MET A 1 -5.40 9.56 7.59
C MET A 1 -6.78 8.90 7.54
N LYS A 2 -7.81 9.57 6.99
CA LYS A 2 -9.22 9.12 7.09
C LYS A 2 -9.53 7.78 6.42
N HIS A 3 -8.70 7.32 5.48
CA HIS A 3 -8.94 6.10 4.69
C HIS A 3 -7.92 4.98 4.96
N ALA A 4 -7.07 5.12 5.98
CA ALA A 4 -6.00 4.16 6.22
C ALA A 4 -6.53 2.77 6.59
N ALA A 5 -7.55 2.71 7.46
CA ALA A 5 -8.15 1.44 7.89
C ALA A 5 -8.73 0.63 6.72
N GLU A 6 -9.55 1.27 5.87
CA GLU A 6 -10.14 0.64 4.66
C GLU A 6 -9.07 0.07 3.72
N VAL A 7 -7.97 0.81 3.51
CA VAL A 7 -6.88 0.38 2.63
C VAL A 7 -6.10 -0.78 3.26
N MET A 8 -5.88 -0.74 4.57
CA MET A 8 -5.20 -1.81 5.29
C MET A 8 -6.04 -3.09 5.31
N ASP A 9 -7.34 -2.99 5.61
CA ASP A 9 -8.27 -4.13 5.60
C ASP A 9 -8.31 -4.79 4.22
N LEU A 10 -8.37 -4.00 3.15
CA LEU A 10 -8.30 -4.52 1.79
C LEU A 10 -6.98 -5.22 1.48
N LEU A 11 -5.83 -4.62 1.86
CA LEU A 11 -4.51 -5.20 1.61
C LEU A 11 -4.28 -6.48 2.42
N GLN A 12 -4.79 -6.55 3.65
CA GLN A 12 -4.67 -7.69 4.56
C GLN A 12 -5.75 -8.76 4.31
N SER A 13 -6.63 -8.57 3.33
CA SER A 13 -7.67 -9.53 3.02
C SER A 13 -7.11 -10.92 2.69
N HIS A 14 -7.75 -11.96 3.21
CA HIS A 14 -7.39 -13.35 2.95
C HIS A 14 -8.32 -13.96 1.88
N PRO A 15 -7.78 -14.62 0.83
CA PRO A 15 -6.36 -14.84 0.55
C PRO A 15 -5.63 -13.55 0.12
N PRO A 16 -4.31 -13.42 0.36
CA PRO A 16 -3.54 -12.24 -0.04
C PRO A 16 -3.68 -11.96 -1.54
N ARG A 17 -3.95 -10.70 -1.90
CA ARG A 17 -4.15 -10.29 -3.29
C ARG A 17 -3.28 -9.09 -3.64
N ALA A 18 -2.95 -9.00 -4.92
CA ALA A 18 -2.31 -7.82 -5.50
C ALA A 18 -3.38 -6.79 -5.89
N HIS A 19 -3.24 -5.57 -5.41
CA HIS A 19 -4.18 -4.47 -5.65
C HIS A 19 -3.53 -3.38 -6.50
N ARG A 20 -4.26 -2.88 -7.49
CA ARG A 20 -3.89 -1.66 -8.23
C ARG A 20 -4.32 -0.42 -7.45
N MET A 21 -3.64 0.70 -7.68
CA MET A 21 -4.00 2.00 -7.09
C MET A 21 -5.49 2.36 -7.30
N ALA A 22 -6.04 2.10 -8.48
CA ALA A 22 -7.45 2.38 -8.77
C ALA A 22 -8.41 1.58 -7.86
N HIS A 23 -8.07 0.33 -7.54
CA HIS A 23 -8.88 -0.51 -6.67
C HIS A 23 -8.81 -0.02 -5.21
N LEU A 24 -7.62 0.38 -4.74
CA LEU A 24 -7.44 0.95 -3.41
C LEU A 24 -8.25 2.25 -3.24
N VAL A 25 -8.22 3.13 -4.25
CA VAL A 25 -9.01 4.38 -4.26
C VAL A 25 -10.51 4.07 -4.25
N GLN A 26 -10.97 3.08 -5.04
CA GLN A 26 -12.37 2.69 -5.10
C GLN A 26 -12.88 2.15 -3.75
N ALA A 27 -12.09 1.30 -3.09
CA ALA A 27 -12.43 0.77 -1.78
C ALA A 27 -12.41 1.88 -0.71
N ALA A 28 -11.39 2.73 -0.69
CA ALA A 28 -11.30 3.87 0.20
C ALA A 28 -12.45 4.89 0.01
N ALA A 29 -13.00 4.99 -1.20
CA ALA A 29 -14.17 5.80 -1.51
C ALA A 29 -15.47 5.20 -0.95
N ALA A 30 -15.50 3.91 -0.59
CA ALA A 30 -16.66 3.19 -0.09
C ALA A 30 -17.94 3.43 -0.93
N GLY A 31 -17.80 3.38 -2.26
CA GLY A 31 -18.91 3.59 -3.20
C GLY A 31 -19.31 5.06 -3.43
N ARG A 32 -18.63 6.03 -2.81
CA ARG A 32 -18.91 7.46 -3.04
C ARG A 32 -18.42 7.93 -4.40
N THR A 33 -19.23 8.74 -5.07
CA THR A 33 -18.81 9.46 -6.29
C THR A 33 -17.83 10.55 -5.92
N LEU A 34 -16.56 10.38 -6.31
CA LEU A 34 -15.52 11.38 -6.09
C LEU A 34 -15.36 12.27 -7.32
N THR A 35 -15.27 13.57 -7.09
CA THR A 35 -14.78 14.52 -8.10
C THR A 35 -13.33 14.19 -8.47
N ARG A 36 -12.86 14.71 -9.61
CA ARG A 36 -11.47 14.52 -10.06
C ARG A 36 -10.46 15.00 -9.01
N ARG A 37 -10.75 16.12 -8.33
CA ARG A 37 -9.90 16.69 -7.28
C ARG A 37 -9.82 15.78 -6.06
N GLU A 38 -10.96 15.29 -5.57
CA GLU A 38 -11.01 14.38 -4.42
C GLU A 38 -10.33 13.05 -4.72
N ARG A 39 -10.53 12.49 -5.91
CA ARG A 39 -9.85 11.28 -6.35
C ARG A 39 -8.32 11.45 -6.37
N ASN A 40 -7.83 12.59 -6.84
CA ASN A 40 -6.40 12.90 -6.81
C ASN A 40 -5.88 13.06 -5.38
N ALA A 41 -6.60 13.76 -4.51
CA ALA A 41 -6.23 13.90 -3.10
C ALA A 41 -6.18 12.55 -2.38
N MET A 42 -7.17 11.69 -2.63
CA MET A 42 -7.23 10.34 -2.09
C MET A 42 -6.08 9.47 -2.61
N ARG A 43 -5.77 9.53 -3.92
CA ARG A 43 -4.62 8.85 -4.50
C ARG A 43 -3.32 9.26 -3.80
N GLN A 44 -3.10 10.55 -3.57
CA GLN A 44 -1.90 11.06 -2.89
C GLN A 44 -1.84 10.62 -1.43
N ALA A 45 -2.98 10.58 -0.73
CA ALA A 45 -3.04 10.04 0.63
C ALA A 45 -2.69 8.55 0.68
N ILE A 46 -3.22 7.75 -0.25
CA ILE A 46 -2.94 6.31 -0.35
C ILE A 46 -1.47 6.08 -0.72
N LEU A 47 -0.90 6.87 -1.64
CA LEU A 47 0.52 6.76 -2.00
C LEU A 47 1.43 6.96 -0.79
N ARG A 48 1.20 8.00 0.02
CA ARG A 48 1.96 8.22 1.25
C ARG A 48 1.85 7.07 2.23
N LEU A 49 0.64 6.49 2.38
CA LEU A 49 0.43 5.33 3.25
C LEU A 49 1.23 4.12 2.76
N LEU A 50 1.15 3.81 1.46
CA LEU A 50 1.84 2.68 0.87
C LEU A 50 3.36 2.83 0.95
N GLU A 51 3.86 4.06 0.82
CA GLU A 51 5.28 4.37 0.99
C GLU A 51 5.74 4.10 2.43
N THR A 52 5.02 4.59 3.43
CA THR A 52 5.30 4.30 4.84
C THR A 52 5.23 2.79 5.14
N LEU A 53 4.24 2.08 4.60
CA LEU A 53 4.13 0.63 4.78
C LEU A 53 5.25 -0.14 4.07
N ARG A 54 5.70 0.35 2.91
CA ARG A 54 6.83 -0.21 2.18
C ARG A 54 8.13 -0.03 2.97
N GLU A 55 8.36 1.15 3.53
CA GLU A 55 9.51 1.44 4.39
C GLU A 55 9.55 0.52 5.61
N GLY A 56 8.38 0.22 6.21
CA GLY A 56 8.28 -0.74 7.30
C GLY A 56 8.31 -2.22 6.88
N GLY A 57 8.42 -2.52 5.59
CA GLY A 57 8.44 -3.90 5.07
C GLY A 57 7.09 -4.62 5.04
N TYR A 58 5.98 -3.92 5.33
CA TYR A 58 4.62 -4.47 5.36
C TYR A 58 4.00 -4.63 3.97
N VAL A 59 4.42 -3.83 3.01
CA VAL A 59 3.88 -3.83 1.64
C VAL A 59 5.01 -3.97 0.64
N ARG A 60 4.83 -4.87 -0.32
CA ARG A 60 5.69 -4.99 -1.50
C ARG A 60 5.03 -4.37 -2.72
N VAL A 61 5.82 -3.63 -3.48
CA VAL A 61 5.41 -2.99 -4.73
C VAL A 61 6.00 -3.78 -5.88
N THR A 62 5.15 -4.27 -6.79
CA THR A 62 5.58 -4.98 -7.99
C THR A 62 5.16 -4.20 -9.22
N GLN A 63 6.12 -3.92 -10.10
CA GLN A 63 5.86 -3.31 -11.39
C GLN A 63 5.88 -4.40 -12.46
N HIS A 64 4.72 -4.76 -13.00
CA HIS A 64 4.61 -5.81 -14.03
C HIS A 64 4.90 -5.30 -15.44
N ALA A 65 4.61 -4.03 -15.72
CA ALA A 65 4.82 -3.38 -17.00
C ALA A 65 5.06 -1.88 -16.80
N ARG A 66 5.46 -1.15 -17.85
CA ARG A 66 5.80 0.29 -17.81
C ARG A 66 4.80 1.15 -17.02
N ASN A 67 3.51 0.79 -17.04
CA ASN A 67 2.42 1.51 -16.35
C ASN A 67 1.57 0.64 -15.41
N SER A 68 2.02 -0.56 -15.05
CA SER A 68 1.23 -1.49 -14.22
C SER A 68 1.94 -1.73 -12.90
N VAL A 69 1.59 -0.92 -11.90
CA VAL A 69 2.07 -1.06 -10.52
C VAL A 69 0.97 -1.72 -9.68
N VAL A 70 1.36 -2.77 -8.95
CA VAL A 70 0.49 -3.45 -7.99
C VAL A 70 1.15 -3.48 -6.61
N TYR A 71 0.30 -3.48 -5.59
CA TYR A 71 0.67 -3.50 -4.18
C TYR A 71 0.12 -4.76 -3.55
N HIS A 72 0.93 -5.49 -2.82
CA HIS A 72 0.48 -6.65 -2.05
C HIS A 72 1.03 -6.57 -0.63
N TRP A 73 0.25 -7.09 0.32
CA TRP A 73 0.73 -7.29 1.68
C TRP A 73 1.90 -8.28 1.64
N ALA A 74 3.03 -7.84 2.19
CA ALA A 74 4.18 -8.71 2.33
C ALA A 74 3.94 -9.61 3.54
N ASP A 75 4.29 -10.90 3.42
CA ASP A 75 4.48 -11.72 4.61
C ASP A 75 5.65 -11.10 5.38
N VAL A 76 5.32 -10.39 6.45
CA VAL A 76 6.29 -9.60 7.20
C VAL A 76 7.07 -10.58 8.05
N THR A 77 8.17 -11.11 7.52
CA THR A 77 9.29 -11.39 8.39
C THR A 77 9.90 -10.02 8.67
N PRO A 78 9.72 -9.43 9.86
CA PRO A 78 10.35 -8.15 10.15
C PRO A 78 11.85 -8.37 9.98
N GLN A 79 12.42 -7.79 8.93
CA GLN A 79 13.86 -7.70 8.78
C GLN A 79 14.29 -6.62 9.75
N ILE A 80 14.25 -6.95 11.05
CA ILE A 80 14.94 -6.20 12.09
C ILE A 80 16.38 -6.21 11.59
N ALA A 81 16.84 -5.05 11.12
CA ALA A 81 18.20 -4.90 10.68
C ALA A 81 19.10 -5.38 11.82
N ALA A 82 19.66 -6.58 11.67
CA ALA A 82 20.68 -7.06 12.59
C ALA A 82 21.78 -6.00 12.57
N PRO A 83 22.24 -5.50 13.73
CA PRO A 83 23.33 -4.55 13.76
C PRO A 83 24.49 -5.18 12.98
N ALA A 84 24.98 -4.46 11.97
CA ALA A 84 26.13 -4.87 11.19
C ALA A 84 27.22 -5.29 12.18
N SER A 85 27.58 -6.57 12.17
CA SER A 85 28.60 -7.12 13.04
C SER A 85 29.82 -6.22 12.98
N ALA A 86 30.15 -5.63 14.13
CA ALA A 86 31.43 -4.96 14.34
C ALA A 86 32.52 -5.97 13.95
N LYS A 87 33.26 -5.65 12.89
CA LYS A 87 34.55 -6.29 12.64
C LYS A 87 35.53 -5.68 13.63
N GLU A 88 35.90 -6.47 14.63
CA GLU A 88 37.18 -6.32 15.33
C GLU A 88 38.29 -7.04 14.54
#